data_AF-A0A5K1E1X9-F1
#
_entry.id   AF-A0A5K1E1X9-F1
#
_cell.length_a   1.000
_cell.length_b   1.000
_cell.length_c   1.000
_cell.angle_alpha   90.00
_cell.angle_beta   90.00
_cell.angle_gamma   90.00
#
_symmetry.space_group_name_H-M   'P 1'
#
loop_
_entity.id
_entity.type
_entity.pdbx_description
1 polymer ?
#
loop_
_entity_poly.entity_id
_entity_poly.type
_entity_poly.pdbx_seq_one_letter_code
_entity_poly.pdbx_strand_id
1 'polypeptide(L)'
;VPETLPKEVLIKMNVPPRSEVPTIQPRQLVEADALIFGFPTRYGMMAAQFKAFMDATGGLWKEQALAGKPAGLFYSTGSQGGGQETTP
;
A
#
# COMPACT_ATOMS: atom_id res chain seq x y z
N VAL A 1 -3.99 -4.29 1.32
CA VAL A 1 -3.09 -5.09 0.45
C VAL A 1 -2.74 -6.41 1.13
N PRO A 2 -2.30 -7.45 0.39
CA PRO A 2 -1.93 -8.74 0.96
C PRO A 2 -0.84 -8.62 2.04
N GLU A 3 -0.92 -9.46 3.07
CA GLU A 3 0.16 -9.61 4.04
C GLU A 3 1.30 -10.42 3.41
N THR A 4 2.54 -9.98 3.61
CA THR A 4 3.73 -10.62 3.04
C THR A 4 4.50 -11.45 4.06
N LEU A 5 4.27 -11.23 5.35
CA LEU A 5 4.92 -12.00 6.41
C LEU A 5 4.18 -13.31 6.71
N PRO A 6 4.91 -14.42 6.96
CA PRO A 6 4.32 -15.66 7.46
C PRO A 6 3.63 -15.47 8.80
N LYS A 7 2.61 -16.30 9.08
CA LYS A 7 1.79 -16.21 10.31
C LYS A 7 2.65 -16.35 11.58
N GLU A 8 3.66 -17.19 11.54
CA GLU A 8 4.57 -17.45 12.66
C GLU A 8 5.38 -16.21 13.02
N VAL A 9 5.75 -15.39 12.04
CA VAL A 9 6.45 -14.12 12.24
C VAL A 9 5.52 -13.08 12.84
N LEU A 10 4.27 -13.00 12.36
CA LEU A 10 3.27 -12.09 12.91
C LEU A 10 2.97 -12.35 14.38
N ILE A 11 2.87 -13.63 14.76
CA ILE A 11 2.70 -14.05 16.16
C ILE A 11 3.88 -13.58 17.01
N LYS A 12 5.12 -13.80 16.54
CA LYS A 12 6.34 -13.37 17.25
C LYS A 12 6.44 -11.85 17.40
N MET A 13 5.95 -11.10 16.41
CA MET A 13 5.92 -9.63 16.44
C MET A 13 4.78 -9.06 17.29
N ASN A 14 3.93 -9.92 17.87
CA ASN A 14 2.76 -9.53 18.65
C ASN A 14 1.85 -8.56 17.89
N VAL A 15 1.67 -8.81 16.59
CA VAL A 15 0.84 -7.97 15.71
C VAL A 15 -0.62 -8.15 16.12
N PRO A 16 -1.39 -7.07 16.28
CA PRO A 16 -2.82 -7.17 16.58
C PRO A 16 -3.56 -7.92 15.45
N PRO A 17 -4.70 -8.56 15.75
CA PRO A 17 -5.53 -9.18 14.73
C PRO A 17 -5.86 -8.20 13.60
N ARG A 18 -5.82 -8.69 12.37
CA ARG A 18 -6.17 -7.87 11.19
C ARG A 18 -7.64 -7.46 11.28
N SER A 19 -7.94 -6.23 10.87
CA SER A 19 -9.31 -5.76 10.72
C SER A 19 -10.08 -6.58 9.66
N GLU A 20 -11.40 -6.59 9.74
CA GLU A 20 -12.30 -7.32 8.83
C GLU A 20 -12.36 -6.76 7.39
N VAL A 21 -11.40 -5.91 7.03
CA VAL A 21 -11.36 -5.25 5.72
C VAL A 21 -10.89 -6.25 4.65
N PRO A 22 -11.63 -6.40 3.54
CA PRO A 22 -11.24 -7.27 2.43
C PRO A 22 -9.86 -6.93 1.86
N THR A 23 -9.15 -7.94 1.39
CA THR A 23 -7.87 -7.74 0.72
C THR A 23 -8.10 -7.44 -0.76
N ILE A 24 -7.68 -6.26 -1.20
CA ILE A 24 -7.68 -5.86 -2.61
C ILE A 24 -6.55 -6.54 -3.40
N GLN A 25 -6.86 -6.95 -4.62
CA GLN A 25 -5.89 -7.44 -5.62
C GLN A 25 -5.55 -6.35 -6.64
N PRO A 26 -4.34 -6.34 -7.22
CA PRO A 26 -3.91 -5.29 -8.17
C PRO A 26 -4.92 -5.04 -9.30
N ARG A 27 -5.45 -6.11 -9.90
CA ARG A 27 -6.43 -6.01 -11.01
C ARG A 27 -7.69 -5.23 -10.67
N GLN A 28 -8.08 -5.16 -9.40
CA GLN A 28 -9.29 -4.47 -8.97
C GLN A 28 -9.14 -2.94 -8.97
N LEU A 29 -7.90 -2.42 -9.09
CA LEU A 29 -7.66 -0.98 -9.18
C LEU A 29 -8.35 -0.35 -10.40
N VAL A 30 -8.56 -1.12 -11.48
CA VAL A 30 -9.21 -0.62 -12.70
C VAL A 30 -10.70 -0.31 -12.52
N GLU A 31 -11.33 -0.95 -11.53
CA GLU A 31 -12.77 -0.83 -11.23
C GLU A 31 -13.11 0.52 -10.59
N ALA A 32 -12.12 1.21 -10.01
CA ALA A 32 -12.32 2.48 -9.33
C ALA A 32 -12.19 3.69 -10.28
N ASP A 33 -13.04 4.70 -10.13
CA ASP A 33 -12.94 5.95 -10.92
C ASP A 33 -11.77 6.85 -10.47
N ALA A 34 -11.44 6.81 -9.18
CA ALA A 34 -10.33 7.50 -8.56
C ALA A 34 -9.71 6.64 -7.46
N LEU A 35 -8.45 6.89 -7.15
CA LEU A 35 -7.66 6.10 -6.21
C LEU A 35 -7.17 6.99 -5.05
N ILE A 36 -7.30 6.52 -3.82
CA ILE A 36 -6.66 7.15 -2.66
C ILE A 36 -5.86 6.06 -1.94
N PHE A 37 -4.54 6.25 -1.86
CA PHE A 37 -3.66 5.31 -1.18
C PHE A 37 -3.19 5.86 0.17
N GLY A 38 -3.23 5.00 1.17
CA GLY A 38 -2.84 5.31 2.54
C GLY A 38 -1.86 4.29 3.07
N PHE A 39 -0.71 4.74 3.56
CA PHE A 39 0.28 3.85 4.16
C PHE A 39 1.18 4.57 5.16
N PRO A 40 1.74 3.85 6.15
CA PRO A 40 2.70 4.45 7.07
C PRO A 40 4.03 4.72 6.36
N THR A 41 4.68 5.82 6.72
CA THR A 41 6.05 6.12 6.33
C THR A 41 7.01 5.17 7.04
N ARG A 42 7.86 4.50 6.27
CA ARG A 42 8.99 3.68 6.73
C ARG A 42 10.26 4.23 6.13
N TYR A 43 10.99 5.04 6.91
CA TYR A 43 12.26 5.65 6.49
C TYR A 43 12.17 6.44 5.18
N GLY A 44 11.10 7.24 5.02
CA GLY A 44 10.85 8.00 3.79
C GLY A 44 10.36 7.15 2.61
N MET A 45 9.89 5.92 2.85
CA MET A 45 9.33 5.02 1.84
C MET A 45 8.00 4.41 2.31
N MET A 46 7.17 3.97 1.36
CA MET A 46 5.99 3.15 1.65
C MET A 46 6.37 1.84 2.36
N ALA A 47 5.44 1.28 3.15
CA ALA A 47 5.65 -0.03 3.77
C ALA A 47 5.87 -1.14 2.74
N ALA A 48 6.69 -2.14 3.09
CA ALA A 48 7.10 -3.22 2.17
C ALA A 48 5.90 -3.98 1.55
N GLN A 49 4.84 -4.23 2.32
CA GLN A 49 3.61 -4.84 1.82
C GLN A 49 2.95 -4.01 0.70
N PHE A 50 2.93 -2.68 0.86
CA PHE A 50 2.35 -1.79 -0.14
C PHE A 50 3.25 -1.69 -1.38
N LYS A 51 4.57 -1.63 -1.19
CA LYS A 51 5.53 -1.68 -2.30
C LYS A 51 5.37 -2.94 -3.14
N ALA A 52 5.26 -4.11 -2.50
CA ALA A 52 5.05 -5.38 -3.19
C ALA A 52 3.72 -5.41 -3.97
N PHE A 53 2.66 -4.82 -3.41
CA PHE A 53 1.37 -4.67 -4.10
C PHE A 53 1.49 -3.80 -5.36
N MET A 54 2.19 -2.66 -5.27
CA MET A 54 2.44 -1.79 -6.41
C MET A 54 3.33 -2.47 -7.46
N ASP A 55 4.34 -3.24 -7.06
CA ASP A 55 5.19 -4.00 -7.98
C ASP A 55 4.40 -5.05 -8.79
N ALA A 56 3.35 -5.61 -8.19
CA ALA A 56 2.44 -6.53 -8.87
C ALA A 56 1.50 -5.85 -9.90
N THR A 57 1.54 -4.52 -10.04
CA THR A 57 0.73 -3.77 -11.03
C THR A 57 1.39 -3.68 -12.42
N GLY A 58 2.52 -4.34 -12.67
CA GLY A 58 3.26 -4.24 -13.93
C GLY A 58 2.44 -4.53 -15.20
N GLY A 59 1.48 -5.46 -15.13
CA GLY A 59 0.54 -5.72 -16.23
C GLY A 59 -0.38 -4.53 -16.52
N LEU A 60 -0.94 -3.91 -15.47
CA LEU A 60 -1.78 -2.72 -15.59
C LEU A 60 -1.01 -1.52 -16.15
N TRP A 61 0.25 -1.38 -15.74
CA TRP A 61 1.13 -0.33 -16.27
C TRP A 61 1.39 -0.53 -17.76
N LYS A 62 1.69 -1.76 -18.19
CA LYS A 62 1.89 -2.09 -19.60
C LYS A 62 0.68 -1.74 -20.47
N GLU A 63 -0.53 -1.97 -19.94
CA GLU A 63 -1.79 -1.70 -20.61
C GLU A 63 -2.27 -0.25 -20.46
N GLN A 64 -1.55 0.58 -19.68
CA GLN A 64 -1.98 1.93 -19.30
C GLN A 64 -3.37 1.95 -18.62
N ALA A 65 -3.77 0.85 -17.96
CA ALA A 65 -5.13 0.64 -17.47
C ALA A 65 -5.56 1.61 -16.35
N LEU A 66 -4.59 2.25 -15.69
CA LEU A 66 -4.82 3.25 -14.66
C LEU A 66 -4.56 4.70 -15.14
N ALA A 67 -4.16 4.88 -16.40
CA ALA A 67 -3.86 6.21 -16.93
C ALA A 67 -5.11 7.11 -16.92
N GLY A 68 -4.93 8.36 -16.51
CA GLY A 68 -6.01 9.36 -16.44
C GLY A 68 -6.91 9.26 -15.21
N LYS A 69 -6.82 8.19 -14.39
CA LYS A 69 -7.55 8.11 -13.13
C LYS A 69 -6.91 9.04 -12.09
N PRO A 70 -7.67 9.96 -11.46
CA PRO A 70 -7.15 10.78 -10.37
C PRO A 70 -6.66 9.91 -9.21
N ALA A 71 -5.51 10.28 -8.64
CA ALA A 71 -4.91 9.58 -7.51
C ALA A 71 -4.51 10.55 -6.40
N GLY A 72 -4.75 10.16 -5.15
CA GLY A 72 -4.31 10.87 -3.94
C GLY A 72 -3.51 9.95 -3.03
N LEU A 73 -2.64 10.55 -2.22
CA LEU A 73 -1.81 9.85 -1.24
C LEU A 73 -2.01 10.48 0.14
N PHE A 74 -2.03 9.66 1.18
CA PHE A 74 -1.92 10.10 2.57
C PHE A 74 -1.02 9.15 3.35
N TYR A 75 -0.38 9.69 4.38
CA TYR A 75 0.62 8.97 5.15
C TYR A 75 0.48 9.24 6.64
N SER A 76 0.99 8.29 7.43
CA SER A 76 1.12 8.40 8.88
C SER A 76 2.54 8.05 9.28
N THR A 77 3.03 8.70 10.33
CA THR A 77 4.41 8.60 10.79
C THR A 77 4.48 8.94 12.28
N GLY A 78 5.51 8.43 12.95
CA GLY A 78 5.68 8.62 14.40
C GLY A 78 6.33 9.95 14.80
N SER A 79 6.87 10.73 13.86
CA SER A 79 7.60 11.97 14.16
C SER A 79 7.34 13.10 13.17
N GLN A 80 7.38 14.33 13.67
CA GLN A 80 7.37 15.53 12.84
C GLN A 80 8.62 15.56 11.94
N GLY A 81 8.45 15.81 10.64
CA GLY A 81 9.54 15.78 9.67
C GLY A 81 10.08 14.37 9.37
N GLY A 82 9.49 13.31 9.94
CA GLY A 82 9.84 11.90 9.72
C GLY A 82 9.52 11.34 8.33
N GLY A 83 9.69 12.13 7.28
CA GLY A 83 9.52 11.72 5.88
C GLY A 83 8.12 11.87 5.31
N GLN A 84 7.22 12.62 5.96
CA GLN A 84 5.86 12.90 5.46
C GLN A 84 5.87 13.30 3.97
N GLU A 85 6.63 14.34 3.66
CA GLU A 85 6.67 14.93 2.32
C GLU A 85 7.47 14.09 1.33
N THR A 86 8.42 13.30 1.82
CA THR A 86 9.34 12.53 0.98
C THR A 86 8.88 11.10 0.73
N THR A 87 7.85 10.62 1.43
CA THR A 87 7.34 9.25 1.22
C THR A 87 6.62 9.19 -0.13
N PRO A 88 7.14 8.44 -1.10
CA PRO A 88 6.46 8.19 -2.36
C PRO A 88 5.31 7.18 -2.20
#